data_AF-A0A939UQM6-F1
#
_entry.id   AF-A0A939UQM6-F1
#
_cell.length_a   1.000
_cell.length_b   1.000
_cell.length_c   1.000
_cell.angle_alpha   90.00
_cell.angle_beta   90.00
_cell.angle_gamma   90.00
#
_symmetry.space_group_name_H-M   'P 1'
#
loop_
_entity.id
_entity.type
_entity.pdbx_description
1 polymer ?
#
loop_
_entity_poly.entity_id
_entity_poly.type
_entity_poly.pdbx_seq_one_letter_code
_entity_poly.pdbx_strand_id
1 'polypeptide(L)' 'MKKSWMQRNPWACIDCGDIAVERQQCLDEGKDISSLTEEFDRLEKTDMFSAEAQRDAGELLDRTAALPCM' A
#
# COMPACT_ATOMS: atom_id res chain seq x y z
N MET A 1 17.89 -15.94 -17.19
CA MET A 1 16.67 -15.10 -17.12
C MET A 1 17.07 -13.67 -16.79
N LYS A 2 16.54 -12.66 -17.49
CA LYS A 2 16.75 -11.25 -17.10
C LYS A 2 15.89 -10.96 -15.87
N LYS A 3 16.49 -10.38 -14.82
CA LYS A 3 15.75 -9.91 -13.63
C LYS A 3 14.72 -8.85 -14.06
N SER A 4 13.54 -8.85 -13.42
CA SER A 4 12.52 -7.82 -13.65
C SER A 4 13.01 -6.45 -13.19
N TRP A 5 12.33 -5.37 -13.61
CA TRP A 5 12.70 -4.02 -13.16
C TRP A 5 12.58 -3.88 -11.62
N MET A 6 11.54 -4.46 -11.02
CA MET A 6 11.32 -4.50 -9.57
C MET A 6 12.48 -5.22 -8.85
N GLN A 7 12.91 -6.36 -9.39
CA GLN A 7 14.05 -7.11 -8.83
C GLN A 7 15.39 -6.37 -8.94
N ARG A 8 15.49 -5.33 -9.79
CA ARG A 8 16.69 -4.49 -9.92
C ARG A 8 16.61 -3.22 -9.07
N ASN A 9 15.41 -2.80 -8.68
CA ASN A 9 15.16 -1.58 -7.91
C ASN A 9 14.17 -1.89 -6.77
N PRO A 10 14.51 -2.81 -5.85
CA PRO A 10 13.58 -3.22 -4.79
C PRO A 10 13.22 -2.04 -3.86
N TRP A 11 14.13 -1.07 -3.71
CA TRP A 11 13.91 0.16 -2.93
C TRP A 11 12.85 1.10 -3.52
N ALA A 12 12.42 0.88 -4.77
CA ALA A 12 11.42 1.69 -5.46
C ALA A 12 10.06 1.01 -5.54
N CYS A 13 9.91 -0.17 -4.91
CA CYS A 13 8.66 -0.91 -4.86
C CYS A 13 8.01 -0.68 -3.50
N ILE A 14 6.68 -0.59 -3.49
CA ILE A 14 5.90 -0.59 -2.25
C ILE A 14 6.00 -1.98 -1.64
N ASP A 15 6.28 -2.10 -0.35
CA ASP A 15 6.23 -3.37 0.38
C ASP A 15 5.05 -3.42 1.38
N CYS A 16 4.86 -4.58 2.02
CA CYS A 16 3.79 -4.74 3.00
C CYS A 16 4.00 -3.90 4.27
N GLY A 17 5.24 -3.52 4.58
CA GLY A 17 5.58 -2.61 5.66
C GLY A 17 5.10 -1.19 5.36
N ASP A 18 5.26 -0.72 4.13
CA ASP A 18 4.72 0.58 3.69
C ASP A 18 3.20 0.65 3.87
N ILE A 19 2.48 -0.42 3.53
CA ILE A 19 1.01 -0.51 3.72
C ILE A 19 0.63 -0.43 5.21
N ALA A 20 1.36 -1.14 6.07
CA ALA A 20 1.12 -1.10 7.50
C ALA A 20 1.41 0.30 8.10
N VAL A 21 2.44 0.99 7.61
CA VAL A 21 2.76 2.36 8.00
C VAL A 21 1.65 3.32 7.58
N GLU A 22 1.20 3.27 6.33
CA GLU A 22 0.09 4.12 5.84
C GLU A 22 -1.18 3.90 6.67
N ARG A 23 -1.49 2.64 7.00
CA ARG A 23 -2.64 2.32 7.86
C ARG A 23 -2.53 2.99 9.22
N GLN A 24 -1.36 2.91 9.85
CA GLN A 24 -1.14 3.55 11.15
C GLN A 24 -1.22 5.06 11.04
N GLN A 25 -0.65 5.66 9.99
CA GLN A 25 -0.74 7.10 9.73
C GLN A 25 -2.19 7.55 9.57
N CYS A 26 -3.01 6.80 8.83
CA CYS A 26 -4.43 7.11 8.71
C CYS A 26 -5.14 7.12 10.07
N LEU A 27 -4.84 6.16 10.94
CA LEU A 27 -5.42 6.10 12.29
C LEU A 27 -4.93 7.27 13.16
N ASP A 28 -3.64 7.60 13.09
CA ASP A 28 -3.03 8.70 13.84
C ASP A 28 -3.58 10.08 13.39
N GLU A 29 -3.90 10.22 12.10
CA GLU A 29 -4.51 11.41 11.50
C GLU A 29 -6.05 11.48 11.70
N GLY A 30 -6.64 10.45 12.33
CA GLY A 30 -8.08 10.39 12.56
C GLY A 30 -8.92 10.20 11.29
N LYS A 31 -8.33 9.66 10.20
CA LYS A 31 -9.03 9.35 8.96
C LYS A 31 -10.00 8.18 9.16
N ASP A 32 -11.18 8.27 8.56
CA ASP A 32 -12.12 7.13 8.49
C ASP A 32 -11.71 6.18 7.36
N ILE A 33 -11.01 5.11 7.73
CA ILE A 33 -10.58 4.04 6.82
C ILE A 33 -11.47 2.79 6.87
N SER A 34 -12.67 2.89 7.46
CA SER A 34 -13.58 1.73 7.57
C SER A 34 -13.87 1.08 6.22
N SER A 35 -14.04 1.90 5.17
CA SER A 35 -14.24 1.44 3.79
C SER A 35 -13.01 0.82 3.11
N LEU A 36 -11.81 1.02 3.65
CA LEU A 36 -10.53 0.55 3.09
C LEU A 36 -9.94 -0.64 3.86
N THR A 37 -10.58 -1.05 4.96
CA THR A 37 -10.00 -2.01 5.92
C THR A 37 -9.70 -3.36 5.28
N GLU A 38 -10.58 -3.88 4.42
CA GLU A 38 -10.35 -5.16 3.73
C GLU A 38 -9.18 -5.09 2.74
N GLU A 39 -8.97 -3.93 2.12
CA GLU A 39 -7.90 -3.71 1.14
C GLU A 39 -6.54 -3.62 1.84
N PHE A 40 -6.48 -2.93 2.98
CA PHE A 40 -5.31 -2.98 3.88
C PHE A 40 -5.00 -4.42 4.31
N ASP A 41 -5.99 -5.14 4.85
CA ASP A 41 -5.79 -6.51 5.35
C ASP A 41 -5.32 -7.49 4.25
N ARG A 42 -5.78 -7.28 3.01
CA ARG A 42 -5.34 -8.05 1.84
C ARG A 42 -3.91 -7.73 1.45
N LEU A 43 -3.58 -6.44 1.31
CA LEU A 43 -2.28 -5.99 0.82
C LEU A 43 -1.16 -6.23 1.83
N GLU A 44 -1.41 -6.09 3.14
CA GLU A 44 -0.42 -6.44 4.19
C GLU A 44 0.04 -7.91 4.13
N LYS A 45 -0.78 -8.80 3.54
CA LYS A 45 -0.50 -10.25 3.41
C LYS A 45 -0.07 -10.65 1.99
N THR A 46 -0.03 -9.71 1.05
CA THR A 46 0.26 -9.99 -0.36
C THR A 46 1.76 -9.88 -0.64
N ASP A 47 2.28 -10.79 -1.47
CA ASP A 47 3.62 -10.64 -2.04
C ASP A 47 3.63 -9.50 -3.07
N MET A 48 4.34 -8.42 -2.72
CA MET A 48 4.33 -7.16 -3.48
C MET A 48 5.19 -7.18 -4.75
N PHE A 49 5.83 -8.30 -5.11
CA PHE A 49 6.65 -8.39 -6.32
C PHE A 49 5.87 -8.58 -7.64
N SER A 50 4.55 -8.38 -7.63
CA SER A 50 3.70 -8.41 -8.83
C SER A 50 3.25 -7.00 -9.25
N ALA A 51 3.11 -6.79 -10.56
CA ALA A 51 2.64 -5.50 -11.10
C ALA A 51 1.21 -5.16 -10.66
N GLU A 52 0.37 -6.18 -10.49
CA GLU A 52 -0.99 -6.00 -9.97
C GLU A 52 -0.98 -5.56 -8.51
N ALA A 53 -0.19 -6.21 -7.64
CA ALA A 53 -0.08 -5.80 -6.25
C ALA A 53 0.50 -4.38 -6.10
N GLN A 54 1.50 -4.01 -6.90
CA GLN A 54 2.04 -2.64 -6.92
C GLN A 54 1.01 -1.59 -7.35
N ARG A 55 0.18 -1.90 -8.35
CA ARG A 55 -0.90 -1.01 -8.79
C ARG A 55 -1.96 -0.88 -7.70
N ASP A 56 -2.44 -2.00 -7.17
CA ASP A 56 -3.46 -2.03 -6.13
C ASP A 56 -2.99 -1.28 -4.86
N ALA A 57 -1.72 -1.42 -4.49
CA ALA A 57 -1.09 -0.66 -3.43
C ALA A 57 -1.11 0.85 -3.72
N GLY A 58 -0.69 1.26 -4.92
CA GLY A 58 -0.75 2.66 -5.33
C GLY A 58 -2.17 3.25 -5.29
N GLU A 59 -3.17 2.51 -5.77
CA GLU A 59 -4.57 2.93 -5.73
C GLU A 59 -5.09 3.08 -4.29
N LEU A 60 -4.66 2.22 -3.37
CA LEU A 60 -4.97 2.37 -1.94
C LEU A 60 -4.35 3.65 -1.37
N LEU A 61 -3.06 3.91 -1.64
CA LEU A 61 -2.36 5.12 -1.16
C LEU A 61 -2.99 6.42 -1.71
N ASP A 62 -3.41 6.43 -2.98
CA ASP A 62 -4.09 7.58 -3.56
C ASP A 62 -5.44 7.84 -2.88
N ARG A 63 -6.18 6.77 -2.53
CA ARG A 63 -7.46 6.85 -1.82
C ARG A 63 -7.27 7.36 -0.39
N THR A 64 -6.26 6.88 0.34
CA THR A 64 -6.00 7.32 1.71
C THR A 64 -5.51 8.77 1.76
N ALA A 65 -4.73 9.21 0.78
CA ALA A 65 -4.30 10.60 0.64
C ALA A 65 -5.46 11.56 0.38
N ALA A 66 -6.53 11.10 -0.28
CA ALA A 66 -7.73 11.88 -0.55
C ALA A 66 -8.71 11.94 0.65
N LEU A 67 -8.51 11.12 1.69
CA LEU A 67 -9.36 11.15 2.88
C LEU A 67 -9.09 12.43 3.71
N PRO A 68 -10.13 13.07 4.26
CA PRO A 68 -9.96 14.21 5.14
C PRO A 68 -9.35 13.77 6.49
N CYS A 69 -8.39 14.55 7.00
CA CYS A 69 -7.91 14.42 8.38
C CYS A 69 -8.89 15.09 9.36
N MET A 70 -8.90 14.63 10.62
CA MET A 70 -9.73 15.21 11.70
C MET A 70 -9.01 16.31 12.48
#